data_AF-A0A1Z7YN10-F1
#
_entry.id   AF-A0A1Z7YN10-F1
#
_cell.length_a   1.000
_cell.length_b   1.000
_cell.length_c   1.000
_cell.angle_alpha   90.00
_cell.angle_beta   90.00
_cell.angle_gamma   90.00
#
_symmetry.space_group_name_H-M   'P 1'
#
loop_
_entity.id
_entity.type
_entity.pdbx_description
1 polymer ?
#
loop_
_entity_poly.entity_id
_entity_poly.type
_entity_poly.pdbx_seq_one_letter_code
_entity_poly.pdbx_strand_id
1 'polypeptide(L)'
;MHCSKTKLKQKIMNQPNPARTTNIIRTLLLAATLLTLPGCESLRSPQNAPQSTPQNKKALYALNVEQTIRKGQWLISEFQLHNALKNANQHSFLTDFYIRHYLFEQKLLADDLVKYAQISLQQGDTKTASRCYQTLKTLPIPGNLEPELLKISDALSIKKVKSITQQQNVLGAKLDKSIQQGQLIESSQLITELQALKLLSKEVLTKIDKAKGVLAHNTDLLNEKADLFYRDGNVQLAKSLWEYLLKFDPENQSIKSKLSRANRVLKNMHELREKPTNKPPAHAVGSLQKHP
;
A
#
# COMPACT_ATOMS: atom_id res chain seq x y z
N MET A 1 -90.72 -19.00 -44.88
CA MET A 1 -91.00 -20.21 -44.09
C MET A 1 -89.66 -20.88 -43.76
N HIS A 2 -88.96 -20.42 -42.73
CA HIS A 2 -88.97 -20.96 -41.36
C HIS A 2 -88.77 -22.48 -41.29
N CYS A 3 -87.58 -22.92 -40.88
CA CYS A 3 -87.46 -23.58 -39.59
C CYS A 3 -86.03 -23.50 -39.03
N SER A 4 -85.94 -22.90 -37.86
CA SER A 4 -84.75 -22.62 -37.07
C SER A 4 -84.20 -23.89 -36.40
N LYS A 5 -82.87 -24.01 -36.30
CA LYS A 5 -82.24 -24.81 -35.24
C LYS A 5 -81.18 -23.98 -34.51
N THR A 6 -81.65 -23.42 -33.40
CA THR A 6 -80.90 -23.02 -32.21
C THR A 6 -80.11 -24.19 -31.63
N LYS A 7 -78.85 -23.98 -31.27
CA LYS A 7 -78.09 -24.68 -30.21
C LYS A 7 -76.85 -23.83 -29.92
N LEU A 8 -76.84 -23.00 -28.87
CA LEU A 8 -76.65 -23.26 -27.43
C LEU A 8 -75.25 -22.73 -27.05
N LYS A 9 -75.26 -21.55 -26.42
CA LYS A 9 -74.08 -20.96 -25.75
C LYS A 9 -73.60 -21.92 -24.66
N GLN A 10 -72.35 -22.34 -24.71
CA GLN A 10 -71.66 -22.86 -23.53
C GLN A 10 -70.70 -21.81 -22.98
N LYS A 11 -71.16 -21.20 -21.89
CA LYS A 11 -70.39 -20.43 -20.92
C LYS A 11 -69.52 -21.42 -20.15
N ILE A 12 -68.23 -21.50 -20.46
CA ILE A 12 -67.28 -22.24 -19.63
C ILE A 12 -66.65 -21.25 -18.65
N MET A 13 -67.04 -21.46 -17.39
CA MET A 13 -66.50 -20.87 -16.18
C MET A 13 -64.97 -20.94 -16.15
N ASN A 14 -64.36 -19.83 -15.77
CA ASN A 14 -62.97 -19.73 -15.32
C ASN A 14 -62.70 -20.82 -14.27
N GLN A 15 -61.87 -21.81 -14.63
CA GLN A 15 -61.22 -22.64 -13.64
C GLN A 15 -59.99 -21.90 -13.09
N PRO A 16 -59.82 -21.80 -11.77
CA PRO A 16 -58.57 -21.31 -11.20
C PRO A 16 -57.46 -22.36 -11.37
N ASN A 17 -56.52 -22.13 -12.30
CA ASN A 17 -55.21 -21.72 -11.79
C ASN A 17 -54.41 -22.63 -10.83
N PRO A 18 -54.30 -23.98 -10.89
CA PRO A 18 -53.74 -24.78 -9.78
C PRO A 18 -52.26 -24.49 -9.45
N ALA A 19 -51.57 -23.73 -10.30
CA ALA A 19 -50.20 -23.26 -10.06
C ALA A 19 -50.10 -22.07 -9.09
N ARG A 20 -51.20 -21.35 -8.78
CA ARG A 20 -51.19 -20.22 -7.83
C ARG A 20 -51.42 -20.64 -6.37
N THR A 21 -52.12 -21.74 -6.14
CA THR A 21 -52.41 -22.25 -4.79
C THR A 21 -51.22 -22.96 -4.16
N THR A 22 -50.32 -23.55 -4.95
CA THR A 22 -49.12 -24.24 -4.46
C THR A 22 -48.07 -23.29 -3.86
N ASN A 23 -47.97 -22.05 -4.38
CA ASN A 23 -47.04 -21.05 -3.82
C ASN A 23 -47.57 -20.43 -2.52
N ILE A 24 -48.88 -20.25 -2.35
CA ILE A 24 -49.45 -19.70 -1.11
C ILE A 24 -49.32 -20.71 0.03
N ILE A 25 -49.55 -22.00 -0.26
CA ILE A 25 -49.42 -23.07 0.73
C ILE A 25 -47.95 -23.26 1.16
N ARG A 26 -46.98 -23.18 0.23
CA ARG A 26 -45.55 -23.23 0.58
C ARG A 26 -45.09 -22.03 1.41
N THR A 27 -45.61 -20.84 1.16
CA THR A 27 -45.27 -19.64 1.94
C THR A 27 -45.88 -19.68 3.36
N LEU A 28 -47.08 -20.26 3.50
CA LEU A 28 -47.71 -20.46 4.82
C LEU A 28 -47.06 -21.60 5.63
N LEU A 29 -46.59 -22.67 4.98
CA LEU A 29 -45.88 -23.76 5.66
C LEU A 29 -44.51 -23.34 6.19
N LEU A 30 -43.77 -22.48 5.47
CA LEU A 30 -42.50 -21.92 5.95
C LEU A 30 -42.69 -20.98 7.16
N ALA A 31 -43.78 -20.21 7.19
CA ALA A 31 -44.11 -19.36 8.33
C ALA A 31 -44.53 -20.17 9.57
N ALA A 32 -45.24 -21.28 9.39
CA ALA A 32 -45.67 -22.15 10.48
C ALA A 32 -44.50 -22.94 11.12
N THR A 33 -43.50 -23.36 10.32
CA THR A 33 -42.32 -24.07 10.86
C THR A 33 -41.33 -23.18 11.60
N LEU A 34 -41.35 -21.86 11.35
CA LEU A 34 -40.53 -20.90 12.11
C LEU A 34 -41.13 -20.56 13.49
N LEU A 35 -42.42 -20.85 13.71
CA LEU A 35 -43.13 -20.57 14.97
C LEU A 35 -43.07 -21.74 15.97
N THR A 36 -42.57 -22.91 15.58
CA THR A 36 -42.51 -24.10 16.46
C THR A 36 -41.09 -24.50 16.84
N LEU A 37 -40.09 -23.67 16.57
CA LEU A 37 -38.74 -23.86 17.09
C LEU A 37 -38.74 -23.54 18.60
N PRO A 38 -38.43 -24.51 19.48
CA PRO A 38 -38.31 -24.24 20.91
C PRO A 38 -37.08 -23.35 21.12
N GLY A 39 -37.33 -22.11 21.54
CA GLY A 39 -36.30 -21.07 21.71
C GLY A 39 -36.83 -19.63 21.66
N CYS A 40 -38.07 -19.40 21.22
CA CYS A 40 -38.65 -18.05 21.08
C CYS A 40 -39.45 -17.55 22.30
N GLU A 41 -39.26 -18.09 23.50
CA GLU A 41 -39.96 -17.58 24.70
C GLU A 41 -39.26 -16.38 25.37
N SER A 42 -38.04 -16.02 24.96
CA SER A 42 -37.28 -14.94 25.62
C SER A 42 -37.51 -13.52 25.04
N LEU A 43 -38.50 -13.31 24.17
CA LEU A 43 -38.76 -11.99 23.56
C LEU A 43 -40.00 -11.26 24.10
N ARG A 44 -40.48 -11.64 25.29
CA ARG A 44 -41.42 -10.81 26.06
C ARG A 44 -40.78 -10.33 27.35
N SER A 45 -39.79 -9.45 27.20
CA SER A 45 -39.47 -8.49 28.27
C SER A 45 -39.55 -7.09 27.69
N PRO A 46 -40.50 -6.24 28.13
CA PRO A 46 -40.57 -4.86 27.73
C PRO A 46 -39.60 -4.06 28.62
N GLN A 47 -38.29 -4.21 28.42
CA GLN A 47 -37.32 -3.35 29.09
C GLN A 47 -35.97 -3.35 28.38
N ASN A 48 -35.52 -2.13 28.07
CA ASN A 48 -34.19 -1.72 27.59
C ASN A 48 -33.91 -1.94 26.11
N ALA A 49 -34.31 -0.94 25.30
CA ALA A 49 -33.60 -0.65 24.06
C ALA A 49 -32.10 -0.50 24.39
N PRO A 50 -31.19 -1.28 23.76
CA PRO A 50 -29.77 -1.15 24.04
C PRO A 50 -29.32 0.24 23.60
N GLN A 51 -28.94 1.08 24.58
CA GLN A 51 -28.26 2.33 24.30
C GLN A 51 -26.96 2.01 23.57
N SER A 52 -26.95 2.20 22.26
CA SER A 52 -25.78 1.97 21.43
C SER A 52 -24.67 2.94 21.83
N THR A 53 -23.64 2.41 22.47
CA THR A 53 -22.45 3.18 22.84
C THR A 53 -21.81 3.78 21.57
N PRO A 54 -21.16 4.96 21.67
CA PRO A 54 -20.49 5.59 20.52
C PRO A 54 -19.49 4.66 19.80
N GLN A 55 -18.87 3.74 20.53
CA GLN A 55 -17.96 2.72 20.01
C GLN A 55 -18.68 1.69 19.11
N ASN A 56 -19.87 1.24 19.51
CA ASN A 56 -20.68 0.32 18.70
C ASN A 56 -21.17 0.98 17.39
N LYS A 57 -21.49 2.29 17.44
CA LYS A 57 -21.88 3.04 16.23
C LYS A 57 -20.73 3.16 15.21
N LYS A 58 -19.50 3.40 15.68
CA LYS A 58 -18.31 3.48 14.82
C LYS A 58 -17.96 2.13 14.19
N ALA A 59 -18.04 1.05 14.95
CA ALA A 59 -17.80 -0.30 14.44
C ALA A 59 -18.85 -0.71 13.39
N LEU A 60 -20.13 -0.42 13.65
CA LEU A 60 -21.21 -0.69 12.71
C LEU A 60 -21.05 0.12 11.41
N TYR A 61 -20.68 1.40 11.51
CA TYR A 61 -20.37 2.22 10.34
C TYR A 61 -19.26 1.60 9.49
N ALA A 62 -18.13 1.23 10.11
CA ALA A 62 -17.01 0.63 9.40
C ALA A 62 -17.39 -0.68 8.69
N LEU A 63 -18.20 -1.52 9.33
CA LEU A 63 -18.70 -2.76 8.74
C LEU A 63 -19.62 -2.52 7.55
N ASN A 64 -20.54 -1.55 7.66
CA ASN A 64 -21.43 -1.17 6.57
C ASN A 64 -20.67 -0.60 5.37
N VAL A 65 -19.65 0.22 5.61
CA VAL A 65 -18.79 0.75 4.54
C VAL A 65 -18.06 -0.39 3.83
N GLU A 66 -17.45 -1.31 4.59
CA GLU A 66 -16.73 -2.45 4.03
C GLU A 66 -17.66 -3.37 3.22
N GLN A 67 -18.84 -3.66 3.74
CA GLN A 67 -19.86 -4.44 3.03
C GLN A 67 -20.27 -3.77 1.72
N THR A 68 -20.48 -2.46 1.73
CA THR A 68 -20.87 -1.67 0.55
C THR A 68 -19.77 -1.70 -0.51
N ILE A 69 -18.51 -1.49 -0.11
CA ILE A 69 -17.35 -1.58 -1.02
C ILE A 69 -17.27 -2.97 -1.65
N ARG A 70 -17.38 -4.03 -0.84
CA ARG A 70 -17.32 -5.42 -1.34
C ARG A 70 -18.48 -5.76 -2.26
N LYS A 71 -19.71 -5.33 -1.91
CA LYS A 71 -20.88 -5.49 -2.79
C LYS A 71 -20.64 -4.81 -4.14
N GLY A 72 -20.07 -3.60 -4.13
CA GLY A 72 -19.73 -2.87 -5.35
C GLY A 72 -18.72 -3.61 -6.22
N GLN A 73 -17.61 -4.07 -5.64
CA GLN A 73 -16.58 -4.84 -6.34
C GLN A 73 -17.12 -6.16 -6.94
N TRP A 74 -17.99 -6.85 -6.19
CA TRP A 74 -18.65 -8.05 -6.69
C TRP A 74 -19.59 -7.72 -7.86
N LEU A 75 -20.45 -6.70 -7.73
CA LEU A 75 -21.36 -6.27 -8.79
C LEU A 75 -20.62 -5.86 -10.08
N ILE A 76 -19.47 -5.19 -9.95
CA ILE A 76 -18.61 -4.82 -11.10
C ILE A 76 -18.14 -6.09 -11.81
N SER A 77 -17.62 -7.06 -11.06
CA SER A 77 -17.11 -8.32 -11.60
C SER A 77 -18.21 -9.13 -12.29
N GLU A 78 -19.38 -9.26 -11.67
CA GLU A 78 -20.52 -10.00 -12.23
C GLU A 78 -21.06 -9.35 -13.52
N PHE A 79 -21.16 -8.03 -13.54
CA PHE A 79 -21.56 -7.30 -14.73
C PHE A 79 -20.56 -7.50 -15.89
N GLN A 80 -19.27 -7.45 -15.60
CA GLN A 80 -18.22 -7.69 -16.60
C GLN A 80 -18.29 -9.13 -17.14
N LEU A 81 -18.50 -10.12 -16.26
CA LEU A 81 -18.66 -11.52 -16.66
C LEU A 81 -19.85 -11.70 -17.61
N HIS A 82 -21.02 -11.14 -17.26
CA HIS A 82 -22.21 -11.28 -18.09
C HIS A 82 -22.10 -10.51 -19.41
N ASN A 83 -21.43 -9.36 -19.42
CA ASN A 83 -21.09 -8.67 -20.67
C ASN A 83 -20.13 -9.49 -21.55
N ALA A 84 -19.14 -10.17 -20.95
CA ALA A 84 -18.24 -11.04 -21.69
C ALA A 84 -19.00 -12.21 -22.34
N LEU A 85 -19.91 -12.86 -21.60
CA LEU A 85 -20.79 -13.90 -22.15
C LEU A 85 -21.63 -13.37 -23.32
N LYS A 86 -22.16 -12.15 -23.20
CA LYS A 86 -22.91 -11.50 -24.26
C LYS A 86 -22.07 -11.28 -25.52
N ASN A 87 -20.86 -10.75 -25.34
CA ASN A 87 -19.92 -10.48 -26.43
C ASN A 87 -19.40 -11.77 -27.10
N ALA A 88 -19.36 -12.89 -26.38
CA ALA A 88 -18.99 -14.20 -26.90
C ALA A 88 -20.14 -14.91 -27.68
N ASN A 89 -21.25 -14.21 -27.97
CA ASN A 89 -22.47 -14.79 -28.55
C ASN A 89 -23.11 -15.93 -27.73
N GLN A 90 -22.77 -16.01 -26.44
CA GLN A 90 -23.39 -16.93 -25.47
C GLN A 90 -24.48 -16.23 -24.66
N HIS A 91 -25.16 -15.23 -25.25
CA HIS A 91 -26.22 -14.50 -24.57
C HIS A 91 -27.51 -15.30 -24.53
N SER A 92 -28.19 -15.22 -23.38
CA SER A 92 -29.55 -15.70 -23.19
C SER A 92 -30.41 -14.55 -22.67
N PHE A 93 -31.73 -14.77 -22.64
CA PHE A 93 -32.64 -13.86 -21.94
C PHE A 93 -32.19 -13.59 -20.49
N LEU A 94 -31.67 -14.61 -19.80
CA LEU A 94 -31.14 -14.47 -18.43
C LEU A 94 -29.90 -13.58 -18.40
N THR A 95 -29.00 -13.69 -19.38
CA THR A 95 -27.81 -12.83 -19.49
C THR A 95 -28.20 -11.35 -19.58
N ASP A 96 -29.16 -11.00 -20.46
CA ASP A 96 -29.65 -9.63 -20.60
C ASP A 96 -30.45 -9.15 -19.37
N PHE A 97 -31.15 -10.05 -18.69
CA PHE A 97 -31.80 -9.74 -17.41
C PHE A 97 -30.76 -9.38 -16.35
N TYR A 98 -29.73 -10.21 -16.16
CA TYR A 98 -28.69 -9.99 -15.16
C TYR A 98 -27.87 -8.73 -15.43
N ILE A 99 -27.50 -8.46 -16.69
CA ILE A 99 -26.83 -7.21 -17.07
C ILE A 99 -27.64 -5.99 -16.60
N ARG A 100 -28.95 -5.99 -16.86
CA ARG A 100 -29.85 -4.89 -16.45
C ARG A 100 -30.00 -4.81 -14.93
N HIS A 101 -30.14 -5.95 -14.27
CA HIS A 101 -30.23 -6.02 -12.81
C HIS A 101 -28.97 -5.47 -12.14
N TYR A 102 -27.78 -5.91 -12.57
CA TYR A 102 -26.52 -5.44 -12.00
C TYR A 102 -26.28 -3.96 -12.30
N LEU A 103 -26.62 -3.48 -13.49
CA LEU A 103 -26.54 -2.04 -13.79
C LEU A 103 -27.42 -1.22 -12.86
N PHE A 104 -28.63 -1.70 -12.56
CA PHE A 104 -29.55 -1.05 -11.62
C PHE A 104 -28.99 -1.04 -10.20
N GLU A 105 -28.52 -2.20 -9.69
CA GLU A 105 -27.91 -2.30 -8.36
C GLU A 105 -26.65 -1.43 -8.22
N GLN A 106 -25.82 -1.36 -9.26
CA GLN A 106 -24.63 -0.51 -9.30
C GLN A 106 -24.99 0.98 -9.17
N LYS A 107 -26.07 1.42 -9.82
CA LYS A 107 -26.56 2.81 -9.72
C LYS A 107 -27.06 3.14 -8.31
N LEU A 108 -27.81 2.23 -7.67
CA LEU A 108 -28.27 2.42 -6.30
C LEU A 108 -27.10 2.48 -5.31
N LEU A 109 -26.11 1.62 -5.50
CA LEU A 109 -24.94 1.57 -4.62
C LEU A 109 -24.05 2.83 -4.72
N ALA A 110 -24.09 3.54 -5.86
CA ALA A 110 -23.28 4.72 -6.08
C ALA A 110 -23.59 5.84 -5.07
N ASP A 111 -24.86 6.05 -4.72
CA ASP A 111 -25.28 7.03 -3.71
C ASP A 111 -24.66 6.73 -2.33
N ASP A 112 -24.73 5.48 -1.90
CA ASP A 112 -24.17 5.04 -0.62
C ASP A 112 -22.65 5.20 -0.58
N LEU A 113 -21.95 4.83 -1.66
CA LEU A 113 -20.51 4.99 -1.76
C LEU A 113 -20.08 6.46 -1.75
N VAL A 114 -20.82 7.36 -2.40
CA VAL A 114 -20.58 8.82 -2.36
C VAL A 114 -20.73 9.32 -0.93
N LYS A 115 -21.83 8.95 -0.26
CA LYS A 115 -22.09 9.33 1.13
C LYS A 115 -20.99 8.85 2.06
N TYR A 116 -20.57 7.59 1.95
CA TYR A 116 -19.49 7.05 2.76
C TYR A 116 -18.14 7.72 2.48
N ALA A 117 -17.84 8.02 1.21
CA ALA A 117 -16.63 8.76 0.86
C ALA A 117 -16.60 10.15 1.49
N GLN A 118 -17.71 10.90 1.43
CA GLN A 118 -17.83 12.24 2.02
C GLN A 118 -17.69 12.20 3.55
N ILE A 119 -18.40 11.28 4.23
CA ILE A 119 -18.32 11.14 5.68
C ILE A 119 -16.90 10.76 6.11
N SER A 120 -16.27 9.80 5.41
CA SER A 120 -14.89 9.41 5.71
C SER A 120 -13.89 10.56 5.48
N LEU A 121 -14.09 11.40 4.46
CA LEU A 121 -13.28 12.60 4.26
C LEU A 121 -13.41 13.62 5.40
N GLN A 122 -14.65 13.86 5.86
CA GLN A 122 -14.94 14.74 7.01
C GLN A 122 -14.29 14.23 8.29
N GLN A 123 -14.31 12.92 8.51
CA GLN A 123 -13.68 12.26 9.66
C GLN A 123 -12.15 12.12 9.53
N GLY A 124 -11.57 12.49 8.39
CA GLY A 124 -10.14 12.37 8.14
C GLY A 124 -9.66 10.99 7.70
N ASP A 125 -10.56 10.01 7.56
CA ASP A 125 -10.26 8.67 7.07
C ASP A 125 -10.11 8.66 5.53
N THR A 126 -8.94 9.12 5.09
CA THR A 126 -8.58 9.18 3.67
C THR A 126 -8.48 7.82 3.01
N LYS A 127 -8.15 6.77 3.77
CA LYS A 127 -8.01 5.40 3.25
C LYS A 127 -9.37 4.87 2.83
N THR A 128 -10.35 4.96 3.71
CA THR A 128 -11.72 4.52 3.41
C THR A 128 -12.34 5.35 2.30
N ALA A 129 -12.21 6.69 2.36
CA ALA A 129 -12.68 7.57 1.30
C ALA A 129 -12.07 7.22 -0.07
N SER A 130 -10.76 6.95 -0.12
CA SER A 130 -10.09 6.53 -1.34
C SER A 130 -10.62 5.20 -1.86
N ARG A 131 -10.91 4.22 -1.00
CA ARG A 131 -11.46 2.91 -1.44
C ARG A 131 -12.87 3.05 -2.00
N CYS A 132 -13.72 3.86 -1.38
CA CYS A 132 -15.04 4.20 -1.92
C CYS A 132 -14.89 4.87 -3.29
N TYR A 133 -14.02 5.87 -3.42
CA TYR A 133 -13.77 6.58 -4.68
C TYR A 133 -13.27 5.65 -5.80
N GLN A 134 -12.33 4.74 -5.51
CA GLN A 134 -11.85 3.79 -6.52
C GLN A 134 -12.96 2.86 -7.01
N THR A 135 -13.86 2.45 -6.11
CA THR A 135 -15.03 1.63 -6.47
C THR A 135 -16.03 2.44 -7.28
N LEU A 136 -16.28 3.70 -6.91
CA LEU A 136 -17.15 4.60 -7.67
C LEU A 136 -16.65 4.80 -9.10
N LYS A 137 -15.34 5.04 -9.27
CA LYS A 137 -14.72 5.31 -10.57
C LYS A 137 -14.97 4.20 -11.61
N THR A 138 -15.16 2.96 -11.17
CA THR A 138 -15.42 1.81 -12.06
C THR A 138 -16.90 1.51 -12.27
N LEU A 139 -17.79 2.13 -11.48
CA LEU A 139 -19.24 1.99 -11.61
C LEU A 139 -19.80 2.93 -12.71
N PRO A 140 -20.92 2.56 -13.34
CA PRO A 140 -21.71 3.48 -14.15
C PRO A 140 -22.40 4.50 -13.23
N ILE A 141 -21.78 5.67 -13.10
CA ILE A 141 -22.28 6.74 -12.23
C ILE A 141 -23.43 7.47 -12.95
N PRO A 142 -24.60 7.66 -12.29
CA PRO A 142 -25.65 8.50 -12.85
C PRO A 142 -25.21 9.98 -12.86
N GLY A 143 -25.57 10.72 -13.91
CA GLY A 143 -25.02 12.07 -14.17
C GLY A 143 -25.20 13.10 -13.04
N ASN A 144 -26.20 12.93 -12.18
CA ASN A 144 -26.39 13.78 -10.99
C ASN A 144 -25.30 13.61 -9.92
N LEU A 145 -24.54 12.51 -9.95
CA LEU A 145 -23.46 12.22 -8.99
C LEU A 145 -22.07 12.59 -9.52
N GLU A 146 -21.93 12.93 -10.80
CA GLU A 146 -20.64 13.37 -11.37
C GLU A 146 -20.04 14.58 -10.64
N PRO A 147 -20.82 15.64 -10.29
CA PRO A 147 -20.26 16.78 -9.55
C PRO A 147 -19.73 16.37 -8.16
N GLU A 148 -20.38 15.43 -7.49
CA GLU A 148 -19.93 14.94 -6.19
C GLU A 148 -18.67 14.07 -6.30
N LEU A 149 -18.55 13.28 -7.36
CA LEU A 149 -17.34 12.51 -7.65
C LEU A 149 -16.13 13.43 -7.87
N LEU A 150 -16.32 14.55 -8.60
CA LEU A 150 -15.28 15.55 -8.80
C LEU A 150 -14.85 16.17 -7.46
N LYS A 151 -15.80 16.59 -6.62
CA LYS A 151 -15.49 17.11 -5.27
C LYS A 151 -14.71 16.12 -4.41
N ILE A 152 -15.07 14.83 -4.43
CA ILE A 152 -14.36 13.78 -3.69
C ILE A 152 -12.93 13.63 -4.24
N SER A 153 -12.77 13.60 -5.56
CA SER A 153 -11.47 13.51 -6.23
C SER A 153 -10.55 14.68 -5.85
N ASP A 154 -11.08 15.90 -5.89
CA ASP A 154 -10.33 17.11 -5.54
C ASP A 154 -9.95 17.12 -4.06
N ALA A 155 -10.88 16.77 -3.17
CA ALA A 155 -10.63 16.67 -1.74
C ALA A 155 -9.55 15.63 -1.41
N LEU A 156 -9.57 14.46 -2.06
CA LEU A 156 -8.55 13.42 -1.93
C LEU A 156 -7.19 13.91 -2.44
N SER A 157 -7.17 14.61 -3.58
CA SER A 157 -5.96 15.19 -4.17
C SER A 157 -5.34 16.25 -3.26
N ILE A 158 -6.15 17.17 -2.73
CA ILE A 158 -5.72 18.21 -1.78
C ILE A 158 -5.15 17.57 -0.51
N LYS A 159 -5.83 16.57 0.08
CA LYS A 159 -5.32 15.88 1.28
C LYS A 159 -4.01 15.15 1.01
N LYS A 160 -3.87 14.52 -0.17
CA LYS A 160 -2.63 13.86 -0.58
C LYS A 160 -1.49 14.86 -0.72
N VAL A 161 -1.71 15.99 -1.39
CA VAL A 161 -0.71 17.06 -1.53
C VAL A 161 -0.31 17.58 -0.15
N LYS A 162 -1.28 17.90 0.73
CA LYS A 162 -0.99 18.34 2.10
C LYS A 162 -0.16 17.32 2.88
N SER A 163 -0.48 16.03 2.78
CA SER A 163 0.29 14.95 3.41
C SER A 163 1.73 14.88 2.89
N ILE A 164 1.91 15.00 1.57
CA ILE A 164 3.24 15.01 0.94
C ILE A 164 4.02 16.25 1.41
N THR A 165 3.41 17.44 1.41
CA THR A 165 4.03 18.67 1.89
C THR A 165 4.44 18.56 3.36
N GLN A 166 3.59 18.00 4.22
CA GLN A 166 3.92 17.79 5.63
C GLN A 166 5.10 16.82 5.79
N GLN A 167 5.11 15.73 5.04
CA GLN A 167 6.23 14.77 5.06
C GLN A 167 7.53 15.40 4.58
N GLN A 168 7.47 16.20 3.50
CA GLN A 168 8.61 16.97 2.99
C GLN A 168 9.15 17.93 4.04
N ASN A 169 8.29 18.64 4.77
CA ASN A 169 8.73 19.58 5.80
C ASN A 169 9.40 18.86 6.97
N VAL A 170 8.85 17.72 7.42
CA VAL A 170 9.42 16.92 8.51
C VAL A 170 10.78 16.34 8.11
N LEU A 171 10.88 15.71 6.93
CA LEU A 171 12.13 15.14 6.44
C LEU A 171 13.17 16.22 6.13
N GLY A 172 12.75 17.35 5.56
CA GLY A 172 13.61 18.50 5.30
C GLY A 172 14.20 19.09 6.59
N ALA A 173 13.39 19.22 7.66
CA ALA A 173 13.89 19.66 8.96
C ALA A 173 14.85 18.66 9.61
N LYS A 174 14.59 17.35 9.46
CA LYS A 174 15.53 16.31 9.89
C LYS A 174 16.84 16.37 9.12
N LEU A 175 16.79 16.61 7.82
CA LEU A 175 17.98 16.75 6.97
C LEU A 175 18.82 17.94 7.45
N ASP A 176 18.20 19.10 7.67
CA ASP A 176 18.90 20.28 8.18
C ASP A 176 19.62 19.97 9.51
N LYS A 177 18.95 19.27 10.43
CA LYS A 177 19.53 18.87 11.72
C LYS A 177 20.68 17.87 11.55
N SER A 178 20.51 16.85 10.72
CA SER A 178 21.52 15.82 10.47
C SER A 178 22.80 16.42 9.86
N ILE A 179 22.64 17.37 8.93
CA ILE A 179 23.76 18.11 8.34
C ILE A 179 24.47 18.97 9.39
N GLN A 180 23.73 19.70 10.23
CA GLN A 180 24.31 20.50 11.33
C GLN A 180 25.08 19.64 12.34
N GLN A 181 24.65 18.39 12.55
CA GLN A 181 25.28 17.45 13.47
C GLN A 181 26.41 16.63 12.84
N GLY A 182 26.70 16.83 11.54
CA GLY A 182 27.75 16.07 10.83
C GLY A 182 27.42 14.59 10.63
N GLN A 183 26.14 14.20 10.70
CA GLN A 183 25.69 12.82 10.58
C GLN A 183 25.55 12.42 9.10
N LEU A 184 26.69 12.20 8.44
CA LEU A 184 26.75 12.03 6.97
C LEU A 184 25.86 10.89 6.44
N ILE A 185 25.82 9.75 7.14
CA ILE A 185 25.03 8.57 6.75
C ILE A 185 23.53 8.88 6.80
N GLU A 186 23.06 9.45 7.92
CA GLU A 186 21.65 9.81 8.09
C GLU A 186 21.23 10.89 7.08
N SER A 187 22.09 11.89 6.84
CA SER A 187 21.86 12.91 5.82
C SER A 187 21.70 12.30 4.42
N SER A 188 22.53 11.31 4.05
CA SER A 188 22.42 10.59 2.77
C SER A 188 21.09 9.83 2.63
N GLN A 189 20.70 9.13 3.70
CA GLN A 189 19.43 8.39 3.74
C GLN A 189 18.23 9.33 3.61
N LEU A 190 18.23 10.45 4.34
CA LEU A 190 17.18 11.46 4.27
C LEU A 190 17.06 12.10 2.89
N ILE A 191 18.18 12.34 2.19
CA ILE A 191 18.15 12.80 0.79
C ILE A 191 17.46 11.76 -0.09
N THR A 192 17.79 10.48 0.07
CA THR A 192 17.17 9.39 -0.70
C THR A 192 15.67 9.29 -0.43
N GLU A 193 15.26 9.36 0.84
CA GLU A 193 13.85 9.36 1.24
C GLU A 193 13.09 10.56 0.67
N LEU A 194 13.67 11.76 0.72
CA LEU A 194 13.09 12.95 0.12
C LEU A 194 12.95 12.81 -1.39
N GLN A 195 13.99 12.31 -2.09
CA GLN A 195 13.95 12.10 -3.54
C GLN A 195 12.93 11.03 -3.97
N ALA A 196 12.60 10.08 -3.09
CA ALA A 196 11.54 9.10 -3.34
C ALA A 196 10.13 9.72 -3.25
N LEU A 197 9.96 10.90 -2.62
CA LEU A 197 8.69 11.61 -2.61
C LEU A 197 8.42 12.23 -3.99
N LYS A 198 7.24 11.92 -4.56
CA LYS A 198 6.78 12.59 -5.78
C LYS A 198 6.42 14.05 -5.48
N LEU A 199 6.69 14.96 -6.43
CA LEU A 199 6.38 16.39 -6.36
C LEU A 199 7.12 17.16 -5.25
N LEU A 200 8.45 17.18 -5.32
CA LEU A 200 9.27 17.98 -4.41
C LEU A 200 9.05 19.49 -4.58
N SER A 201 8.92 20.21 -3.47
CA SER A 201 8.90 21.67 -3.50
C SER A 201 10.27 22.23 -3.86
N LYS A 202 10.30 23.45 -4.44
CA LYS A 202 11.55 24.15 -4.77
C LYS A 202 12.45 24.32 -3.54
N GLU A 203 11.86 24.61 -2.39
CA GLU A 203 12.59 24.75 -1.12
C GLU A 203 13.30 23.44 -0.75
N VAL A 204 12.60 22.31 -0.80
CA VAL A 204 13.18 21.00 -0.47
C VAL A 204 14.29 20.62 -1.43
N LEU A 205 14.14 20.92 -2.73
CA LEU A 205 15.21 20.73 -3.71
C LEU A 205 16.46 21.54 -3.34
N THR A 206 16.32 22.82 -2.98
CA THR A 206 17.47 23.62 -2.54
C THR A 206 18.14 23.09 -1.28
N LYS A 207 17.36 22.52 -0.33
CA LYS A 207 17.91 21.86 0.86
C LYS A 207 18.71 20.61 0.49
N ILE A 208 18.19 19.78 -0.42
CA ILE A 208 18.89 18.60 -0.93
C ILE A 208 20.20 19.00 -1.59
N ASP A 209 20.19 20.00 -2.46
CA ASP A 209 21.40 20.43 -3.18
C ASP A 209 22.47 20.97 -2.22
N LYS A 210 22.06 21.78 -1.23
CA LYS A 210 22.94 22.25 -0.17
C LYS A 210 23.52 21.08 0.64
N ALA A 211 22.68 20.13 1.04
CA ALA A 211 23.10 18.96 1.80
C ALA A 211 24.09 18.10 1.01
N LYS A 212 23.87 17.89 -0.30
CA LYS A 212 24.82 17.20 -1.19
C LYS A 212 26.16 17.92 -1.26
N GLY A 213 26.17 19.24 -1.33
CA GLY A 213 27.40 20.02 -1.30
C GLY A 213 28.19 19.83 0.00
N VAL A 214 27.51 19.88 1.15
CA VAL A 214 28.16 19.64 2.46
C VAL A 214 28.67 18.20 2.58
N LEU A 215 27.90 17.22 2.12
CA LEU A 215 28.30 15.82 2.11
C LEU A 215 29.55 15.60 1.25
N ALA A 216 29.56 16.11 0.02
CA ALA A 216 30.71 16.00 -0.88
C ALA A 216 31.98 16.59 -0.25
N HIS A 217 31.87 17.80 0.30
CA HIS A 217 33.00 18.45 0.98
C HIS A 217 33.52 17.62 2.17
N ASN A 218 32.62 17.11 3.02
CA ASN A 218 33.01 16.29 4.16
C ASN A 218 33.63 14.95 3.74
N THR A 219 33.12 14.33 2.67
CA THR A 219 33.70 13.11 2.08
C THR A 219 35.12 13.35 1.60
N ASP A 220 35.36 14.47 0.91
CA ASP A 220 36.71 14.84 0.44
C ASP A 220 37.68 15.06 1.62
N LEU A 221 37.24 15.80 2.65
CA LEU A 221 38.05 16.06 3.85
C LEU A 221 38.40 14.79 4.61
N LEU A 222 37.44 13.86 4.77
CA LEU A 222 37.68 12.56 5.41
C LEU A 222 38.64 11.70 4.57
N ASN A 223 38.53 11.74 3.24
CA ASN A 223 39.41 11.00 2.35
C ASN A 223 40.85 11.56 2.41
N GLU A 224 41.02 12.89 2.43
CA GLU A 224 42.32 13.53 2.61
C GLU A 224 42.93 13.16 3.97
N LYS A 225 42.13 13.21 5.04
CA LYS A 225 42.58 12.81 6.38
C LYS A 225 43.01 11.34 6.43
N ALA A 226 42.31 10.45 5.74
CA ALA A 226 42.69 9.05 5.61
C ALA A 226 44.01 8.90 4.84
N ASP A 227 44.22 9.68 3.78
CA ASP A 227 45.49 9.70 3.04
C ASP A 227 46.65 10.18 3.92
N LEU A 228 46.44 11.18 4.78
CA LEU A 228 47.44 11.64 5.76
C LEU A 228 47.79 10.54 6.75
N PHE A 229 46.80 9.90 7.39
CA PHE A 229 47.07 8.78 8.29
C PHE A 229 47.82 7.64 7.62
N TYR A 230 47.53 7.37 6.35
CA TYR A 230 48.24 6.35 5.59
C TYR A 230 49.72 6.72 5.39
N ARG A 231 50.01 7.98 5.02
CA ARG A 231 51.38 8.49 4.83
C ARG A 231 52.19 8.49 6.12
N ASP A 232 51.54 8.79 7.24
CA ASP A 232 52.15 8.80 8.58
C ASP A 232 52.39 7.39 9.16
N GLY A 233 52.06 6.33 8.40
CA GLY A 233 52.19 4.94 8.86
C GLY A 233 51.06 4.47 9.77
N ASN A 234 50.07 5.32 10.07
CA ASN A 234 48.87 5.00 10.84
C ASN A 234 47.82 4.27 9.97
N VAL A 235 48.23 3.17 9.33
CA VAL A 235 47.44 2.45 8.30
C VAL A 235 46.10 1.94 8.83
N GLN A 236 46.01 1.59 10.11
CA GLN A 236 44.75 1.14 10.73
C GLN A 236 43.70 2.26 10.81
N LEU A 237 44.12 3.50 11.09
CA LEU A 237 43.22 4.66 11.12
C LEU A 237 42.80 5.09 9.70
N ALA A 238 43.72 5.02 8.75
CA ALA A 238 43.38 5.24 7.34
C ALA A 238 42.33 4.24 6.85
N LYS A 239 42.52 2.95 7.19
CA LYS A 239 41.57 1.87 6.87
C LYS A 239 40.18 2.16 7.44
N SER A 240 40.06 2.50 8.72
CA SER A 240 38.75 2.71 9.35
C SER A 240 37.98 3.90 8.73
N LEU A 241 38.69 4.97 8.33
CA LEU A 241 38.09 6.09 7.61
C LEU A 241 37.61 5.70 6.21
N TRP A 242 38.40 4.94 5.44
CA TRP A 242 37.95 4.46 4.13
C TRP A 242 36.78 3.48 4.23
N GLU A 243 36.75 2.61 5.22
CA GLU A 243 35.59 1.75 5.52
C GLU A 243 34.36 2.57 5.86
N TYR A 244 34.52 3.63 6.66
CA TYR A 244 33.43 4.56 6.96
C TYR A 244 32.91 5.26 5.70
N LEU A 245 33.79 5.73 4.82
CA LEU A 245 33.40 6.37 3.56
C LEU A 245 32.68 5.40 2.60
N LEU A 246 33.03 4.11 2.59
CA LEU A 246 32.31 3.10 1.80
C LEU A 246 30.92 2.78 2.35
N LYS A 247 30.61 3.08 3.62
CA LYS A 247 29.23 3.02 4.11
C LYS A 247 28.34 4.10 3.50
N PHE A 248 28.95 5.20 3.06
CA PHE A 248 28.27 6.34 2.43
C PHE A 248 28.17 6.19 0.91
N ASP A 249 29.28 5.82 0.25
CA ASP A 249 29.34 5.55 -1.19
C ASP A 249 29.95 4.16 -1.43
N PRO A 250 29.10 3.10 -1.43
CA PRO A 250 29.56 1.73 -1.61
C PRO A 250 30.20 1.47 -2.97
N GLU A 251 29.98 2.32 -3.97
CA GLU A 251 30.50 2.12 -5.33
C GLU A 251 31.77 2.92 -5.64
N ASN A 252 32.31 3.62 -4.65
CA ASN A 252 33.52 4.41 -4.82
C ASN A 252 34.77 3.57 -5.11
N GLN A 253 35.10 3.41 -6.40
CA GLN A 253 36.24 2.59 -6.84
C GLN A 253 37.59 3.13 -6.35
N SER A 254 37.72 4.44 -6.18
CA SER A 254 38.93 5.07 -5.64
C SER A 254 39.17 4.63 -4.20
N ILE A 255 38.14 4.74 -3.35
CA ILE A 255 38.24 4.34 -1.93
C ILE A 255 38.41 2.82 -1.80
N LYS A 256 37.71 2.00 -2.60
CA LYS A 256 37.92 0.55 -2.65
C LYS A 256 39.38 0.18 -2.95
N SER A 257 40.00 0.87 -3.90
CA SER A 257 41.40 0.66 -4.28
C SER A 257 42.37 1.02 -3.15
N LYS A 258 42.14 2.17 -2.49
CA LYS A 258 42.92 2.60 -1.32
C LYS A 258 42.80 1.61 -0.16
N LEU A 259 41.58 1.15 0.14
CA LEU A 259 41.31 0.16 1.18
C LEU A 259 42.00 -1.18 0.90
N SER A 260 41.97 -1.66 -0.35
CA SER A 260 42.70 -2.86 -0.78
C SER A 260 44.21 -2.75 -0.51
N ARG A 261 44.80 -1.57 -0.77
CA ARG A 261 46.22 -1.30 -0.51
C ARG A 261 46.53 -1.30 0.98
N ALA A 262 45.74 -0.62 1.82
CA ALA A 262 45.93 -0.66 3.28
C ALA A 262 45.84 -2.07 3.85
N ASN A 263 44.89 -2.88 3.38
CA ASN A 263 44.75 -4.27 3.83
C ASN A 263 46.01 -5.10 3.51
N ARG A 264 46.63 -4.91 2.35
CA ARG A 264 47.90 -5.57 2.00
C ARG A 264 49.05 -5.14 2.91
N VAL A 265 49.17 -3.83 3.18
CA VAL A 265 50.21 -3.32 4.08
C VAL A 265 50.05 -3.88 5.48
N LEU A 266 48.84 -3.88 6.04
CA LEU A 266 48.56 -4.45 7.35
C LEU A 266 48.88 -5.95 7.43
N LYS A 267 48.51 -6.71 6.38
CA LYS A 267 48.85 -8.13 6.28
C LYS A 267 50.37 -8.34 6.29
N ASN A 268 51.12 -7.59 5.48
CA ASN A 268 52.57 -7.68 5.45
C ASN A 268 53.21 -7.31 6.81
N MET A 269 52.71 -6.25 7.47
CA MET A 269 53.18 -5.87 8.81
C MET A 269 52.91 -6.97 9.85
N HIS A 270 51.79 -7.67 9.76
CA HIS A 270 51.46 -8.80 10.63
C HIS A 270 52.41 -9.97 10.39
N GLU A 271 52.62 -10.36 9.13
CA GLU A 271 53.53 -11.45 8.75
C GLU A 271 54.98 -11.20 9.20
N LEU A 272 55.44 -9.94 9.11
CA LEU A 272 56.77 -9.53 9.60
C LEU A 272 56.89 -9.59 11.13
N ARG A 273 55.79 -9.38 11.86
CA ARG A 273 55.77 -9.51 13.33
C ARG A 273 55.71 -10.97 13.79
N GLU A 274 55.00 -11.83 13.07
CA GLU A 274 54.84 -13.25 13.42
C GLU A 274 56.01 -14.13 13.00
N LYS A 275 56.80 -13.71 12.01
CA LYS A 275 58.06 -14.36 11.63
C LYS A 275 59.26 -13.51 12.08
N PRO A 276 59.64 -13.51 13.37
CA PRO A 276 60.91 -12.92 13.74
C PRO A 276 62.01 -13.72 13.04
N THR A 277 62.82 -13.03 12.23
CA THR A 277 64.03 -13.54 11.58
C THR A 277 65.03 -14.03 12.63
N ASN A 278 64.84 -15.26 13.11
CA ASN A 278 65.86 -16.03 13.82
C ASN A 278 66.69 -16.80 12.78
N LYS A 279 67.67 -16.12 12.19
CA LYS A 279 68.89 -16.77 11.68
C LYS A 279 70.01 -15.73 11.56
N PRO A 280 71.04 -15.78 12.42
CA PRO A 280 72.28 -15.06 12.18
C PRO A 280 72.96 -15.61 10.93
N PRO A 281 73.75 -14.80 10.20
CA PRO A 281 74.50 -15.28 9.04
C PRO A 281 75.54 -16.32 9.49
N ALA A 282 75.26 -17.58 9.21
CA ALA A 282 76.17 -18.68 9.44
C ALA A 282 77.19 -18.77 8.30
N HIS A 283 78.15 -17.86 8.21
CA HIS A 283 79.40 -18.08 7.46
C HIS A 283 80.49 -17.09 7.90
N ALA A 284 81.45 -17.57 8.70
CA ALA A 284 82.89 -17.30 8.58
C ALA A 284 83.64 -17.94 9.76
N VAL A 285 83.74 -19.27 9.78
CA VAL A 285 84.78 -19.98 10.56
C VAL A 285 85.46 -20.97 9.62
N GLY A 286 86.77 -20.79 9.44
CA GLY A 286 87.67 -21.60 8.61
C GLY A 286 88.66 -20.66 7.93
N SER A 287 89.98 -20.69 8.15
CA SER A 287 90.83 -21.72 8.73
C SER A 287 92.10 -21.06 9.27
N LEU A 288 92.51 -21.42 10.49
CA LEU A 288 93.83 -21.10 11.03
C LEU A 288 94.51 -22.45 11.31
N GLN A 289 95.13 -23.02 10.27
CA GLN A 289 96.00 -24.19 10.39
C GLN A 289 97.37 -23.71 10.88
N LYS A 290 97.72 -24.14 12.10
CA LYS A 290 99.10 -24.22 12.59
C LYS A 290 99.74 -25.48 11.99
N HIS A 291 100.97 -25.36 11.49
CA HIS A 291 101.90 -26.48 11.42
C HIS A 291 103.22 -26.12 12.12
N PRO A 292 103.87 -27.08 12.79
CA PRO A 292 105.14 -26.94 13.48
C PRO A 292 106.34 -26.83 12.52
#